data_AF-A0A0A7KI83-F1
#
_entry.id   AF-A0A0A7KI83-F1
#
_cell.length_a   1.000
_cell.length_b   1.000
_cell.length_c   1.000
_cell.angle_alpha   90.00
_cell.angle_beta   90.00
_cell.angle_gamma   90.00
#
_symmetry.space_group_name_H-M   'P 1'
#
loop_
_entity.id
_entity.type
_entity.pdbx_description
1 polymer ?
#
loop_
_entity_poly.entity_id
_entity_poly.type
_entity_poly.pdbx_seq_one_letter_code
_entity_poly.pdbx_strand_id
1 'polypeptide(L)'
;MNRIFTGLLGLLLVGCQQTVVTPGPLPQLRESALGQTLNLSGQVENWPAGLTAEIVLERYAAPQTVIGSVSGAGAFRVSTTAPPPLQRTAVSALLGPVGPENGCAGQDLQLSDAAVRAFELPTLRLIRQGPASASLRPQLSPPVRVPELRRQAGNSEVRALYVDRDLRVVGTQVCSGQSVVTGTRWQRATSINVQLRAGWNLITVTSEVVGGQDRTDANRLTVQGGDPVVDTVWTYNGVPLDR
;
A
#
# COMPACT_ATOMS: atom_id res chain seq x y z
N MET A 1 24.66 -2.19 73.07
CA MET A 1 24.13 -3.18 72.11
C MET A 1 23.27 -2.43 71.09
N ASN A 2 23.86 -2.04 69.97
CA ASN A 2 23.16 -1.38 68.86
C ASN A 2 22.85 -2.44 67.79
N ARG A 3 21.58 -2.65 67.45
CA ARG A 3 21.18 -3.33 66.22
C ARG A 3 20.41 -2.32 65.37
N ILE A 4 21.09 -1.80 64.36
CA ILE A 4 20.52 -0.94 63.34
C ILE A 4 19.83 -1.82 62.32
N PHE A 5 18.53 -1.60 62.16
CA PHE A 5 17.70 -2.03 61.05
C PHE A 5 18.31 -1.54 59.73
N THR A 6 18.62 -2.46 58.81
CA THR A 6 18.88 -2.09 57.42
C THR A 6 18.01 -2.96 56.53
N GLY A 7 16.77 -2.51 56.34
CA GLY A 7 15.92 -2.97 55.25
C GLY A 7 16.37 -2.29 53.96
N LEU A 8 16.81 -3.08 52.99
CA LEU A 8 17.09 -2.59 51.64
C LEU A 8 15.92 -2.99 50.75
N LEU A 9 15.11 -1.97 50.42
CA LEU A 9 14.13 -1.96 49.36
C LEU A 9 14.79 -2.40 48.05
N GLY A 10 14.43 -3.57 47.54
CA GLY A 10 14.61 -3.91 46.13
C GLY A 10 13.54 -3.19 45.31
N LEU A 11 13.82 -1.96 44.87
CA LEU A 11 13.01 -1.27 43.87
C LEU A 11 13.16 -2.00 42.53
N LEU A 12 12.12 -2.77 42.19
CA LEU A 12 11.92 -3.33 40.86
C LEU A 12 11.77 -2.18 39.86
N LEU A 13 12.81 -1.96 39.05
CA LEU A 13 12.71 -1.23 37.79
C LEU A 13 11.86 -2.08 36.85
N VAL A 14 10.53 -1.92 36.91
CA VAL A 14 9.65 -2.28 35.81
C VAL A 14 9.93 -1.28 34.69
N GLY A 15 10.99 -1.53 33.93
CA GLY A 15 11.26 -0.80 32.71
C GLY A 15 10.07 -1.02 31.78
N CYS A 16 9.37 0.04 31.40
CA CYS A 16 8.48 0.02 30.26
C CYS A 16 9.31 -0.42 29.05
N GLN A 17 9.22 -1.70 28.68
CA GLN A 17 9.81 -2.19 27.45
C GLN A 17 9.01 -1.56 26.30
N GLN A 18 9.45 -0.41 25.82
CA GLN A 18 9.01 0.08 24.54
C GLN A 18 9.51 -0.91 23.49
N THR A 19 8.59 -1.54 22.76
CA THR A 19 8.94 -2.40 21.63
C THR A 19 9.70 -1.55 20.62
N VAL A 20 10.98 -1.81 20.43
CA VAL A 20 11.81 -1.13 19.42
C VAL A 20 11.62 -1.89 18.11
N VAL A 21 10.93 -1.29 17.14
CA VAL A 21 10.78 -1.89 15.81
C VAL A 21 11.99 -1.52 14.96
N THR A 22 12.87 -2.49 14.72
CA THR A 22 14.00 -2.31 13.82
C THR A 22 13.62 -2.65 12.37
N PRO A 23 14.06 -1.83 11.39
CA PRO A 23 13.95 -2.20 9.98
C PRO A 23 14.57 -3.57 9.71
N GLY A 24 13.97 -4.34 8.81
CA GLY A 24 14.56 -5.57 8.33
C GLY A 24 15.81 -5.30 7.48
N PRO A 25 16.61 -6.34 7.16
CA PRO A 25 17.70 -6.19 6.20
C PRO A 25 17.17 -5.61 4.88
N LEU A 26 17.95 -4.73 4.24
CA LEU A 26 17.59 -4.22 2.93
C LEU A 26 17.47 -5.40 1.96
N PRO A 27 16.34 -5.53 1.25
CA PRO A 27 16.21 -6.58 0.26
C PRO A 27 17.18 -6.36 -0.90
N GLN A 28 17.36 -7.36 -1.78
CA GLN A 28 18.16 -7.15 -2.99
C GLN A 28 17.53 -6.05 -3.85
N LEU A 29 18.36 -5.19 -4.44
CA LEU A 29 17.89 -4.18 -5.37
C LEU A 29 17.30 -4.88 -6.60
N ARG A 30 16.01 -4.67 -6.85
CA ARG A 30 15.31 -5.22 -8.01
C ARG A 30 14.75 -4.11 -8.89
N GLU A 31 14.96 -4.27 -10.18
CA GLU A 31 14.32 -3.43 -11.19
C GLU A 31 12.83 -3.78 -11.29
N SER A 32 12.02 -2.75 -11.38
CA SER A 32 10.63 -2.83 -11.75
C SER A 32 10.45 -2.09 -13.06
N ALA A 33 9.84 -2.72 -14.04
CA ALA A 33 9.47 -2.05 -15.28
C ALA A 33 8.31 -2.78 -15.93
N LEU A 34 7.18 -2.09 -16.07
CA LEU A 34 6.13 -2.41 -17.05
C LEU A 34 6.30 -1.58 -18.33
N GLY A 35 7.05 -0.48 -18.26
CA GLY A 35 7.32 0.42 -19.37
C GLY A 35 6.26 1.51 -19.51
N GLN A 36 6.21 2.17 -20.67
CA GLN A 36 5.33 3.32 -20.89
C GLN A 36 3.84 2.96 -20.99
N THR A 37 3.53 1.68 -21.24
CA THR A 37 2.15 1.18 -21.33
C THR A 37 1.86 0.30 -20.12
N LEU A 38 0.81 0.62 -19.37
CA LEU A 38 0.29 -0.30 -18.37
C LEU A 38 -0.39 -1.45 -19.10
N ASN A 39 0.18 -2.65 -19.03
CA ASN A 39 -0.43 -3.87 -19.56
C ASN A 39 -0.52 -4.90 -18.44
N LEU A 40 -1.75 -5.20 -18.00
CA LEU A 40 -2.03 -6.22 -17.01
C LEU A 40 -3.15 -7.12 -17.53
N SER A 41 -3.07 -8.40 -17.23
CA SER A 41 -4.13 -9.36 -17.53
C SER A 41 -4.05 -10.53 -16.56
N GLY A 42 -5.16 -11.21 -16.37
CA GLY A 42 -5.21 -12.38 -15.52
C GLY A 42 -6.61 -12.89 -15.29
N GLN A 43 -6.72 -13.80 -14.33
CA GLN A 43 -7.99 -14.30 -13.81
C GLN A 43 -8.29 -13.65 -12.46
N VAL A 44 -9.53 -13.25 -12.27
CA VAL A 44 -10.04 -12.72 -11.00
C VAL A 44 -10.61 -13.86 -10.17
N GLU A 45 -10.07 -14.06 -8.98
CA GLU A 45 -10.65 -14.94 -7.99
C GLU A 45 -11.91 -14.34 -7.37
N ASN A 46 -12.85 -15.23 -7.03
CA ASN A 46 -14.15 -14.89 -6.45
C ASN A 46 -15.00 -13.96 -7.34
N TRP A 47 -14.81 -14.04 -8.66
CA TRP A 47 -15.61 -13.27 -9.62
C TRP A 47 -17.04 -13.83 -9.72
N PRO A 48 -18.09 -12.98 -9.60
CA PRO A 48 -19.47 -13.44 -9.79
C PRO A 48 -19.71 -13.88 -11.24
N ALA A 49 -20.19 -15.11 -11.42
CA ALA A 49 -20.43 -15.68 -12.74
C ALA A 49 -21.39 -14.82 -13.57
N GLY A 50 -21.02 -14.53 -14.82
CA GLY A 50 -21.83 -13.75 -15.76
C GLY A 50 -21.78 -12.24 -15.56
N LEU A 51 -21.08 -11.74 -14.55
CA LEU A 51 -20.90 -10.31 -14.33
C LEU A 51 -19.81 -9.75 -15.25
N THR A 52 -20.07 -8.60 -15.87
CA THR A 52 -19.05 -7.85 -16.62
C THR A 52 -18.81 -6.49 -16.01
N ALA A 53 -17.58 -5.99 -16.14
CA ALA A 53 -17.17 -4.70 -15.60
C ALA A 53 -16.19 -3.99 -16.52
N GLU A 54 -16.12 -2.67 -16.41
CA GLU A 54 -15.04 -1.85 -16.95
C GLU A 54 -14.06 -1.51 -15.84
N ILE A 55 -12.78 -1.49 -16.17
CA ILE A 55 -11.72 -1.05 -15.28
C ILE A 55 -11.42 0.39 -15.62
N VAL A 56 -11.43 1.26 -14.62
CA VAL A 56 -11.25 2.71 -14.82
C VAL A 56 -10.01 3.23 -14.13
N LEU A 57 -9.34 4.16 -14.81
CA LEU A 57 -8.34 5.03 -14.22
C LEU A 57 -9.04 6.29 -13.74
N GLU A 58 -9.02 6.52 -12.44
CA GLU A 58 -9.55 7.75 -11.86
C GLU A 58 -8.63 8.92 -12.20
N ARG A 59 -9.21 9.96 -12.82
CA ARG A 59 -8.53 11.24 -12.99
C ARG A 59 -9.15 12.22 -12.02
N TYR A 60 -8.32 12.92 -11.23
CA TYR A 60 -8.81 14.05 -10.43
C TYR A 60 -9.50 15.05 -11.36
N ALA A 61 -10.82 15.22 -11.17
CA ALA A 61 -11.69 16.16 -11.88
C ALA A 61 -11.95 15.94 -13.40
N ALA A 62 -11.65 14.78 -13.96
CA ALA A 62 -11.96 14.45 -15.37
C ALA A 62 -12.83 13.17 -15.46
N PRO A 63 -13.55 12.94 -16.58
CA PRO A 63 -14.31 11.71 -16.75
C PRO A 63 -13.41 10.49 -16.55
N GLN A 64 -13.93 9.49 -15.85
CA GLN A 64 -13.28 8.20 -15.64
C GLN A 64 -12.84 7.64 -16.99
N THR A 65 -11.54 7.34 -17.14
CA THR A 65 -11.04 6.76 -18.38
C THR A 65 -11.12 5.24 -18.26
N VAL A 66 -11.91 4.60 -19.11
CA VAL A 66 -11.93 3.14 -19.22
C VAL A 66 -10.58 2.68 -19.78
N ILE A 67 -9.89 1.84 -19.03
CA ILE A 67 -8.56 1.30 -19.36
C ILE A 67 -8.57 -0.22 -19.50
N GLY A 68 -9.73 -0.86 -19.33
CA GLY A 68 -9.83 -2.31 -19.34
C GLY A 68 -11.22 -2.82 -19.05
N SER A 69 -11.34 -4.14 -18.96
CA SER A 69 -12.58 -4.81 -18.62
C SER A 69 -12.36 -6.14 -17.94
N VAL A 70 -13.41 -6.62 -17.27
CA VAL A 70 -13.54 -7.96 -16.71
C VAL A 70 -14.70 -8.65 -17.41
N SER A 71 -14.44 -9.84 -17.96
CA SER A 71 -15.44 -10.66 -18.64
C SER A 71 -16.33 -11.44 -17.67
N GLY A 72 -17.44 -12.00 -18.16
CA GLY A 72 -18.35 -12.86 -17.38
C GLY A 72 -17.68 -14.09 -16.76
N ALA A 73 -16.52 -14.50 -17.29
CA ALA A 73 -15.73 -15.62 -16.79
C ALA A 73 -14.66 -15.20 -15.76
N GLY A 74 -14.53 -13.90 -15.44
CA GLY A 74 -13.51 -13.38 -14.53
C GLY A 74 -12.14 -13.12 -15.18
N ALA A 75 -11.99 -13.35 -16.49
CA ALA A 75 -10.79 -12.93 -17.21
C ALA A 75 -10.79 -11.41 -17.37
N PHE A 76 -9.69 -10.74 -17.00
CA PHE A 76 -9.56 -9.29 -17.15
C PHE A 76 -8.35 -8.89 -18.00
N ARG A 77 -8.45 -7.71 -18.60
CA ARG A 77 -7.34 -7.06 -19.32
C ARG A 77 -7.37 -5.56 -19.08
N VAL A 78 -6.20 -4.99 -18.81
CA VAL A 78 -5.94 -3.57 -18.69
C VAL A 78 -4.88 -3.18 -19.70
N SER A 79 -5.13 -2.11 -20.45
CA SER A 79 -4.15 -1.48 -21.33
C SER A 79 -4.35 0.03 -21.36
N THR A 80 -3.33 0.79 -20.98
CA THR A 80 -3.33 2.24 -21.17
C THR A 80 -1.94 2.79 -21.40
N THR A 81 -1.82 3.69 -22.37
CA THR A 81 -0.63 4.51 -22.64
C THR A 81 -0.76 5.91 -22.06
N ALA A 82 -1.95 6.28 -21.56
CA ALA A 82 -2.17 7.60 -21.02
C ALA A 82 -1.46 7.73 -19.66
N PRO A 83 -0.56 8.72 -19.48
CA PRO A 83 0.03 8.96 -18.19
C PRO A 83 -1.08 9.35 -17.20
N PRO A 84 -1.06 8.82 -15.98
CA PRO A 84 -2.00 9.21 -14.95
C PRO A 84 -1.75 10.67 -14.53
N PRO A 85 -2.75 11.35 -13.94
CA PRO A 85 -2.51 12.66 -13.36
C PRO A 85 -1.55 12.53 -12.18
N LEU A 86 -0.30 12.93 -12.42
CA LEU A 86 0.73 12.92 -11.40
C LEU A 86 0.36 13.90 -10.28
N GLN A 87 0.06 13.37 -9.10
CA GLN A 87 -0.07 14.20 -7.91
C GLN A 87 1.32 14.65 -7.46
N ARG A 88 1.38 15.76 -6.70
CA ARG A 88 2.60 16.17 -5.98
C ARG A 88 2.80 15.32 -4.72
N THR A 89 2.64 14.00 -4.82
CA THR A 89 2.88 13.10 -3.70
C THR A 89 4.34 12.68 -3.77
N ALA A 90 5.09 12.93 -2.69
CA ALA A 90 6.48 12.51 -2.60
C ALA A 90 6.56 10.97 -2.72
N VAL A 91 7.52 10.46 -3.48
CA VAL A 91 7.66 9.00 -3.69
C VAL A 91 7.85 8.26 -2.36
N SER A 92 8.52 8.88 -1.39
CA SER A 92 8.67 8.34 -0.04
C SER A 92 7.32 8.10 0.67
N ALA A 93 6.30 8.91 0.39
CA ALA A 93 4.96 8.72 0.96
C ALA A 93 4.20 7.55 0.29
N LEU A 94 4.51 7.22 -0.97
CA LEU A 94 3.90 6.09 -1.70
C LEU A 94 4.55 4.75 -1.34
N LEU A 95 5.85 4.77 -1.03
CA LEU A 95 6.60 3.57 -0.65
C LEU A 95 6.65 3.35 0.87
N GLY A 96 6.22 4.33 1.65
CA GLY A 96 6.18 4.30 3.11
C GLY A 96 4.89 3.71 3.68
N PRO A 97 4.78 3.61 5.01
CA PRO A 97 3.54 3.23 5.67
C PRO A 97 2.40 4.23 5.36
N VAL A 98 1.18 3.72 5.22
CA VAL A 98 -0.03 4.54 4.96
C VAL A 98 -0.80 4.73 6.27
N GLY A 99 -1.04 5.97 6.69
CA GLY A 99 -1.83 6.30 7.87
C GLY A 99 -1.80 7.79 8.27
N PRO A 100 -2.63 8.22 9.24
CA PRO A 100 -2.54 9.55 9.85
C PRO A 100 -1.31 9.57 10.77
N GLU A 101 -0.17 10.03 10.27
CA GLU A 101 1.11 9.84 10.96
C GLU A 101 1.45 11.00 11.89
N ASN A 102 1.76 10.68 13.15
CA ASN A 102 2.45 11.59 14.07
C ASN A 102 3.95 11.22 14.12
N GLY A 103 4.67 11.65 13.09
CA GLY A 103 6.14 11.70 13.05
C GLY A 103 6.82 10.41 12.59
N CYS A 104 7.41 10.46 11.39
CA CYS A 104 8.50 9.57 11.02
C CYS A 104 9.81 10.22 11.43
N ALA A 105 10.56 9.57 12.31
CA ALA A 105 11.87 10.03 12.77
C ALA A 105 12.96 9.14 12.13
N GLY A 106 14.07 9.75 11.70
CA GLY A 106 15.21 9.02 11.15
C GLY A 106 14.93 8.38 9.79
N GLN A 107 14.67 9.22 8.77
CA GLN A 107 14.63 8.75 7.39
C GLN A 107 16.06 8.62 6.86
N ASP A 108 16.54 7.39 6.70
CA ASP A 108 17.75 7.10 5.90
C ASP A 108 17.31 6.63 4.51
N LEU A 109 16.42 7.41 3.87
CA LEU A 109 15.95 7.15 2.52
C LEU A 109 16.75 7.99 1.54
N GLN A 110 17.48 7.31 0.67
CA GLN A 110 18.23 7.91 -0.43
C GLN A 110 17.44 7.73 -1.72
N LEU A 111 17.02 8.86 -2.28
CA LEU A 111 16.41 8.94 -3.59
C LEU A 111 17.45 9.47 -4.57
N SER A 112 17.59 8.82 -5.73
CA SER A 112 18.51 9.31 -6.77
C SER A 112 18.06 10.66 -7.37
N ASP A 113 16.76 10.94 -7.36
CA ASP A 113 16.18 12.24 -7.74
C ASP A 113 14.94 12.51 -6.85
N ALA A 114 14.99 13.56 -6.04
CA ALA A 114 13.89 13.95 -5.15
C ALA A 114 12.75 14.68 -5.86
N ALA A 115 12.96 15.13 -7.11
CA ALA A 115 11.96 15.83 -7.92
C ALA A 115 11.07 14.88 -8.74
N VAL A 116 11.31 13.56 -8.65
CA VAL A 116 10.48 12.54 -9.32
C VAL A 116 9.05 12.65 -8.84
N ARG A 117 8.13 12.66 -9.80
CA ARG A 117 6.70 12.59 -9.51
C ARG A 117 6.21 11.18 -9.78
N ALA A 118 5.35 10.71 -8.90
CA ALA A 118 4.79 9.39 -9.00
C ALA A 118 3.26 9.41 -8.83
N PHE A 119 2.64 8.42 -9.43
CA PHE A 119 1.23 8.10 -9.27
C PHE A 119 1.12 6.62 -8.89
N GLU A 120 0.40 6.35 -7.81
CA GLU A 120 0.11 4.99 -7.37
C GLU A 120 -1.27 4.57 -7.83
N LEU A 121 -1.33 3.35 -8.37
CA LEU A 121 -2.55 2.62 -8.64
C LEU A 121 -2.55 1.39 -7.73
N PRO A 122 -3.03 1.52 -6.47
CA PRO A 122 -3.00 0.43 -5.50
C PRO A 122 -4.02 -0.66 -5.84
N THR A 123 -5.12 -0.28 -6.49
CA THR A 123 -6.22 -1.19 -6.87
C THR A 123 -6.74 -0.85 -8.26
N LEU A 124 -7.37 -1.82 -8.93
CA LEU A 124 -8.07 -1.59 -10.20
C LEU A 124 -9.55 -1.36 -9.92
N ARG A 125 -9.99 -0.11 -9.99
CA ARG A 125 -11.40 0.25 -9.75
C ARG A 125 -12.29 -0.28 -10.86
N LEU A 126 -13.46 -0.77 -10.47
CA LEU A 126 -14.46 -1.34 -11.37
C LEU A 126 -15.68 -0.42 -11.47
N ILE A 127 -16.27 -0.37 -12.66
CA ILE A 127 -17.62 0.16 -12.88
C ILE A 127 -18.41 -0.83 -13.73
N ARG A 128 -19.74 -0.68 -13.73
CA ARG A 128 -20.60 -1.50 -14.59
C ARG A 128 -20.43 -1.08 -16.05
N GLN A 129 -20.42 -2.05 -16.97
CA GLN A 129 -20.56 -1.79 -18.40
C GLN A 129 -21.97 -1.26 -18.71
N GLY A 130 -22.07 -0.04 -19.28
CA GLY A 130 -23.34 0.55 -19.69
C GLY A 130 -23.36 2.07 -19.59
N PRO A 131 -24.43 2.73 -20.10
CA PRO A 131 -24.57 4.19 -19.96
C PRO A 131 -24.56 4.54 -18.47
N ALA A 132 -23.67 5.47 -18.10
CA ALA A 132 -23.59 6.00 -16.76
C ALA A 132 -24.95 6.60 -16.39
N SER A 133 -25.75 5.81 -15.69
CA SER A 133 -26.95 6.32 -15.05
C SER A 133 -26.44 7.18 -13.90
N ALA A 134 -26.27 8.47 -14.16
CA ALA A 134 -25.99 9.48 -13.15
C ALA A 134 -27.23 9.59 -12.23
N SER A 135 -27.47 8.57 -11.44
CA SER A 135 -28.41 8.66 -10.33
C SER A 135 -27.67 9.41 -9.23
N LEU A 136 -28.10 10.65 -8.98
CA LEU A 136 -27.76 11.40 -7.77
C LEU A 136 -28.29 10.59 -6.59
N ARG A 137 -27.49 9.64 -6.09
CA ARG A 137 -27.85 8.87 -4.91
C ARG A 137 -27.52 9.70 -3.67
N PRO A 138 -28.39 9.68 -2.66
CA PRO A 138 -28.05 10.24 -1.36
C PRO A 138 -26.75 9.60 -0.89
N GLN A 139 -25.79 10.42 -0.47
CA GLN A 139 -24.56 9.93 0.14
C GLN A 139 -24.93 9.27 1.46
N LEU A 140 -25.11 7.95 1.43
CA LEU A 140 -25.31 7.16 2.63
C LEU A 140 -24.01 7.23 3.43
N SER A 141 -24.11 7.63 4.69
CA SER A 141 -23.04 7.44 5.67
C SER A 141 -23.23 6.07 6.31
N PRO A 142 -22.20 5.22 6.41
CA PRO A 142 -20.79 5.43 6.01
C PRO A 142 -20.53 5.34 4.50
N PRO A 143 -19.43 5.90 3.98
CA PRO A 143 -19.11 5.92 2.54
C PRO A 143 -19.19 4.52 1.93
N VAL A 144 -19.90 4.42 0.81
CA VAL A 144 -20.05 3.17 0.05
C VAL A 144 -18.66 2.70 -0.38
N ARG A 145 -18.32 1.45 -0.04
CA ARG A 145 -17.07 0.84 -0.52
C ARG A 145 -17.09 0.82 -2.05
N VAL A 146 -15.92 0.97 -2.67
CA VAL A 146 -15.80 0.98 -4.13
C VAL A 146 -15.47 -0.44 -4.61
N PRO A 147 -16.12 -0.97 -5.66
CA PRO A 147 -15.75 -2.24 -6.25
C PRO A 147 -14.37 -2.15 -6.92
N GLU A 148 -13.48 -3.09 -6.61
CA GLU A 148 -12.10 -3.06 -7.09
C GLU A 148 -11.47 -4.46 -7.18
N LEU A 149 -10.41 -4.57 -7.97
CA LEU A 149 -9.50 -5.72 -7.98
C LEU A 149 -8.21 -5.38 -7.24
N ARG A 150 -7.76 -6.31 -6.40
CA ARG A 150 -6.48 -6.22 -5.70
C ARG A 150 -5.63 -7.44 -5.99
N ARG A 151 -4.32 -7.25 -6.18
CA ARG A 151 -3.39 -8.36 -6.32
C ARG A 151 -2.65 -8.60 -5.02
N GLN A 152 -2.96 -9.68 -4.32
CA GLN A 152 -2.43 -9.94 -2.98
C GLN A 152 -2.29 -11.44 -2.69
N ALA A 153 -1.42 -11.77 -1.75
CA ALA A 153 -1.27 -13.11 -1.17
C ALA A 153 -0.78 -12.98 0.28
N GLY A 154 -1.57 -13.49 1.22
CA GLY A 154 -1.28 -13.33 2.65
C GLY A 154 -1.08 -11.86 3.01
N ASN A 155 0.12 -11.51 3.48
CA ASN A 155 0.46 -10.14 3.85
C ASN A 155 1.22 -9.37 2.75
N SER A 156 1.29 -9.89 1.54
CA SER A 156 1.93 -9.24 0.39
C SER A 156 0.89 -8.67 -0.56
N GLU A 157 1.09 -7.42 -0.99
CA GLU A 157 0.26 -6.72 -1.96
C GLU A 157 1.13 -6.22 -3.12
N VAL A 158 0.66 -6.41 -4.35
CA VAL A 158 1.32 -5.90 -5.56
C VAL A 158 0.60 -4.64 -6.02
N ARG A 159 1.36 -3.58 -6.26
CA ARG A 159 0.85 -2.26 -6.64
C ARG A 159 1.50 -1.78 -7.92
N ALA A 160 0.76 -1.04 -8.74
CA ALA A 160 1.30 -0.39 -9.92
C ALA A 160 1.68 1.06 -9.59
N LEU A 161 2.85 1.48 -10.03
CA LEU A 161 3.39 2.81 -9.79
C LEU A 161 3.87 3.41 -11.11
N TYR A 162 3.35 4.57 -11.48
CA TYR A 162 3.86 5.35 -12.60
C TYR A 162 4.86 6.37 -12.07
N VAL A 163 6.04 6.49 -12.68
CA VAL A 163 7.02 7.55 -12.39
C VAL A 163 7.38 8.31 -13.66
N ASP A 164 7.58 9.62 -13.56
CA ASP A 164 7.86 10.46 -14.73
C ASP A 164 9.31 10.38 -15.24
N ARG A 165 10.20 9.74 -14.49
CA ARG A 165 11.61 9.52 -14.81
C ARG A 165 12.19 8.37 -13.98
N ASP A 166 13.34 7.85 -14.37
CA ASP A 166 14.04 6.78 -13.65
C ASP A 166 14.35 7.20 -12.20
N LEU A 167 14.12 6.29 -11.26
CA LEU A 167 14.31 6.53 -9.83
C LEU A 167 14.87 5.30 -9.14
N ARG A 168 15.93 5.49 -8.36
CA ARG A 168 16.40 4.51 -7.39
C ARG A 168 16.06 4.99 -5.98
N VAL A 169 15.45 4.11 -5.19
CA VAL A 169 15.14 4.36 -3.77
C VAL A 169 15.76 3.26 -2.93
N VAL A 170 16.63 3.63 -2.00
CA VAL A 170 17.28 2.72 -1.06
C VAL A 170 17.21 3.32 0.34
N GLY A 171 16.81 2.52 1.31
CA GLY A 171 16.89 2.97 2.69
C GLY A 171 15.88 2.35 3.63
N THR A 172 15.85 2.91 4.83
CA THR A 172 14.92 2.48 5.87
C THR A 172 14.23 3.68 6.52
N GLN A 173 13.04 3.44 7.04
CA GLN A 173 12.22 4.45 7.70
C GLN A 173 11.48 3.84 8.88
N VAL A 174 11.45 4.56 10.01
CA VAL A 174 10.63 4.19 11.15
C VAL A 174 9.60 5.29 11.40
N CYS A 175 8.34 4.91 11.44
CA CYS A 175 7.23 5.78 11.77
C CYS A 175 6.54 5.28 13.02
N SER A 176 6.01 6.20 13.80
CA SER A 176 5.24 5.87 14.98
C SER A 176 4.04 6.79 15.11
N GLY A 177 3.07 6.38 15.91
CA GLY A 177 1.92 7.21 16.18
C GLY A 177 0.99 6.57 17.19
N GLN A 178 -0.21 7.12 17.29
CA GLN A 178 -1.24 6.64 18.18
C GLN A 178 -2.59 6.66 17.48
N SER A 179 -3.32 5.56 17.56
CA SER A 179 -4.69 5.46 17.08
C SER A 179 -5.59 6.42 17.87
N VAL A 180 -6.28 7.30 17.15
CA VAL A 180 -7.21 8.27 17.76
C VAL A 180 -8.44 7.56 18.34
N VAL A 181 -8.80 6.39 17.79
CA VAL A 181 -10.00 5.64 18.18
C VAL A 181 -9.73 4.72 19.37
N THR A 182 -8.62 4.01 19.36
CA THR A 182 -8.32 2.97 20.38
C THR A 182 -7.30 3.43 21.41
N GLY A 183 -6.62 4.55 21.17
CA GLY A 183 -5.48 5.00 21.99
C GLY A 183 -4.24 4.10 21.88
N THR A 184 -4.27 3.04 21.07
CA THR A 184 -3.15 2.12 20.84
C THR A 184 -2.01 2.86 20.16
N ARG A 185 -0.81 2.78 20.72
CA ARG A 185 0.41 3.25 20.04
C ARG A 185 0.78 2.27 18.95
N TRP A 186 1.41 2.77 17.91
CA TRP A 186 1.90 1.91 16.84
C TRP A 186 3.29 2.33 16.42
N GLN A 187 4.07 1.36 15.96
CA GLN A 187 5.35 1.55 15.32
C GLN A 187 5.42 0.73 14.04
N ARG A 188 5.98 1.33 12.99
CA ARG A 188 6.17 0.72 11.69
C ARG A 188 7.57 0.98 11.19
N ALA A 189 8.34 -0.09 10.97
CA ALA A 189 9.63 0.00 10.30
C ALA A 189 9.50 -0.46 8.84
N THR A 190 10.10 0.27 7.92
CA THR A 190 10.02 0.02 6.48
C THR A 190 11.42 -0.12 5.92
N SER A 191 11.65 -1.18 5.14
CA SER A 191 12.89 -1.39 4.37
C SER A 191 12.57 -1.32 2.87
N ILE A 192 13.24 -0.43 2.15
CA ILE A 192 12.97 -0.11 0.75
C ILE A 192 14.25 -0.30 -0.07
N ASN A 193 14.21 -1.13 -1.11
CA ASN A 193 15.31 -1.23 -2.08
C ASN A 193 14.76 -1.52 -3.49
N VAL A 194 14.52 -0.46 -4.27
CA VAL A 194 13.85 -0.57 -5.58
C VAL A 194 14.53 0.30 -6.64
N GLN A 195 14.49 -0.17 -7.89
CA GLN A 195 14.83 0.63 -9.07
C GLN A 195 13.60 0.71 -9.99
N LEU A 196 13.09 1.91 -10.22
CA LEU A 196 11.93 2.21 -11.05
C LEU A 196 12.38 2.84 -12.36
N ARG A 197 11.76 2.42 -13.47
CA ARG A 197 11.94 3.05 -14.78
C ARG A 197 10.86 4.08 -15.03
N ALA A 198 11.19 5.11 -15.81
CA ALA A 198 10.20 6.03 -16.36
C ALA A 198 9.04 5.25 -17.00
N GLY A 199 7.80 5.59 -16.62
CA GLY A 199 6.60 4.84 -16.98
C GLY A 199 6.02 4.04 -15.81
N TRP A 200 5.28 2.99 -16.12
CA TRP A 200 4.66 2.07 -15.17
C TRP A 200 5.65 1.03 -14.63
N ASN A 201 5.47 0.68 -13.37
CA ASN A 201 6.28 -0.23 -12.58
C ASN A 201 5.36 -1.07 -11.69
N LEU A 202 5.76 -2.29 -11.34
CA LEU A 202 5.16 -3.09 -10.26
C LEU A 202 6.05 -3.12 -9.03
N ILE A 203 5.47 -2.83 -7.87
CA ILE A 203 6.15 -3.00 -6.59
C ILE A 203 5.37 -4.01 -5.76
N THR A 204 6.07 -4.75 -4.92
CA THR A 204 5.45 -5.56 -3.89
C THR A 204 5.75 -4.97 -2.53
N VAL A 205 4.69 -4.86 -1.74
CA VAL A 205 4.73 -4.41 -0.35
C VAL A 205 4.34 -5.61 0.51
N THR A 206 5.27 -6.09 1.32
CA THR A 206 5.02 -7.19 2.27
C THR A 206 4.97 -6.63 3.68
N SER A 207 3.89 -6.93 4.39
CA SER A 207 3.68 -6.54 5.78
C SER A 207 3.88 -7.72 6.71
N GLU A 208 4.51 -7.50 7.86
CA GLU A 208 4.75 -8.51 8.88
C GLU A 208 4.46 -7.92 10.25
N VAL A 209 3.69 -8.64 11.08
CA VAL A 209 3.52 -8.28 12.49
C VAL A 209 4.71 -8.86 13.25
N VAL A 210 5.53 -8.00 13.84
CA VAL A 210 6.81 -8.37 14.49
C VAL A 210 6.74 -8.26 16.01
N GLY A 211 5.63 -7.79 16.54
CA GLY A 211 5.35 -7.80 17.96
C GLY A 211 4.04 -7.09 18.29
N GLY A 212 3.59 -7.31 19.52
CA GLY A 212 2.46 -6.61 20.11
C GLY A 212 2.45 -6.87 21.61
N GLN A 213 2.66 -5.83 22.40
CA GLN A 213 2.51 -5.89 23.85
C GLN A 213 1.74 -4.66 24.33
N ASP A 214 0.94 -4.84 25.39
CA ASP A 214 0.14 -3.83 26.09
C ASP A 214 0.04 -2.47 25.38
N ARG A 215 -0.98 -2.36 24.52
CA ARG A 215 -1.37 -1.14 23.79
C ARG A 215 -0.36 -0.64 22.75
N THR A 216 0.57 -1.48 22.27
CA THR A 216 1.50 -1.13 21.19
C THR A 216 1.50 -2.18 20.07
N ASP A 217 1.18 -1.76 18.84
CA ASP A 217 1.28 -2.59 17.63
C ASP A 217 2.62 -2.34 16.91
N ALA A 218 3.34 -3.41 16.56
CA ALA A 218 4.63 -3.33 15.88
C ALA A 218 4.60 -4.08 14.54
N ASN A 219 4.70 -3.33 13.44
CA ASN A 219 4.72 -3.89 12.10
C ASN A 219 6.03 -3.59 11.35
N ARG A 220 6.42 -4.51 10.49
CA ARG A 220 7.51 -4.34 9.54
C ARG A 220 6.95 -4.36 8.13
N LEU A 221 7.43 -3.46 7.28
CA LEU A 221 7.12 -3.37 5.86
C LEU A 221 8.39 -3.61 5.05
N THR A 222 8.29 -4.38 3.97
CA THR A 222 9.36 -4.54 2.99
C THR A 222 8.83 -4.17 1.62
N VAL A 223 9.55 -3.30 0.90
CA VAL A 223 9.17 -2.85 -0.44
C VAL A 223 10.25 -3.24 -1.44
N GLN A 224 9.83 -3.95 -2.50
CA GLN A 224 10.71 -4.44 -3.55
C GLN A 224 10.13 -4.16 -4.94
N GLY A 225 11.02 -3.94 -5.91
CA GLY A 225 10.67 -3.81 -7.32
C GLY A 225 10.49 -5.16 -8.03
N GLY A 226 9.81 -5.10 -9.18
CA GLY A 226 9.50 -6.24 -10.03
C GLY A 226 8.38 -7.10 -9.47
N ASP A 227 8.01 -8.17 -10.18
CA ASP A 227 7.10 -9.21 -9.67
C ASP A 227 7.92 -10.20 -8.81
N PRO A 228 7.70 -10.32 -7.48
CA PRO A 228 8.45 -11.21 -6.62
C PRO A 228 7.63 -12.36 -6.02
N VAL A 229 6.31 -12.47 -6.20
CA VAL A 229 5.49 -13.45 -5.47
C VAL A 229 4.71 -14.33 -6.42
N VAL A 230 5.14 -15.60 -6.50
CA VAL A 230 4.63 -16.67 -7.38
C VAL A 230 3.14 -16.96 -7.16
N ASP A 231 2.58 -16.56 -6.01
CA ASP A 231 1.21 -16.88 -5.61
C ASP A 231 0.27 -15.67 -5.48
N THR A 232 0.66 -14.48 -5.95
CA THR A 232 -0.22 -13.31 -5.88
C THR A 232 -1.32 -13.35 -6.94
N VAL A 233 -2.56 -13.36 -6.47
CA VAL A 233 -3.77 -13.50 -7.29
C VAL A 233 -4.59 -12.22 -7.29
N TRP A 234 -5.26 -11.95 -8.40
CA TRP A 234 -6.21 -10.84 -8.50
C TRP A 234 -7.52 -11.26 -7.82
N THR A 235 -7.93 -10.52 -6.80
CA THR A 235 -9.13 -10.80 -6.01
C THR A 235 -10.13 -9.66 -6.15
N TYR A 236 -11.40 -10.00 -6.30
CA TYR A 236 -12.49 -9.04 -6.23
C TYR A 236 -12.91 -8.84 -4.76
N ASN A 237 -13.10 -7.58 -4.35
CA ASN A 237 -13.44 -7.25 -2.97
C ASN A 237 -14.91 -7.53 -2.58
N GLY A 238 -15.72 -8.09 -3.49
CA GLY A 238 -17.11 -8.50 -3.23
C GLY A 238 -18.10 -7.35 -3.10
N VAL A 239 -17.68 -6.10 -3.30
CA VAL A 239 -18.56 -4.94 -3.27
C VAL A 239 -19.38 -4.93 -4.56
N PRO A 240 -20.72 -4.95 -4.52
CA PRO A 240 -21.54 -4.97 -5.73
C PRO A 240 -21.16 -3.85 -6.71
N LEU A 241 -21.06 -4.16 -8.01
CA LEU A 241 -21.09 -3.13 -9.05
C LEU A 241 -22.46 -2.45 -8.96
N ASP A 242 -22.49 -1.14 -8.74
CA ASP A 242 -23.74 -0.41 -8.50
C ASP A 242 -24.81 -0.76 -9.57
N ARG A 243 -26.03 -1.04 -9.09
CA ARG A 243 -27.23 -1.23 -9.92
C ARG A 243 -27.66 0.06 -10.56
#